data_AF-A0A350THZ7-F1
#
_entry.id   AF-A0A350THZ7-F1
#
_cell.length_a   1.000
_cell.length_b   1.000
_cell.length_c   1.000
_cell.angle_alpha   90.00
_cell.angle_beta   90.00
_cell.angle_gamma   90.00
#
_symmetry.space_group_name_H-M   'P 1'
#
loop_
_entity.id
_entity.type
_entity.pdbx_description
1 polymer ?
#
loop_
_entity_poly.entity_id
_entity_poly.type
_entity_poly.pdbx_seq_one_letter_code
_entity_poly.pdbx_strand_id
1 'polypeptide(L)'
;MPEVKLMTPLFDGGMYNRTGRRMRAVFIKEVADGTTTYRLWRKDGKPEIEYPRCDNDRYILHVEVNSYLIPLRMTEFQMIDNCGYLPAVNELYGSKEGRVAFFNELRERDGWNQPTSVSEAMKREEEVITRLGSQPERWVASISKQLSSHVKFYLQSEKNGGLTHPDYVGACVLNKLDECMKLSEAHQEYIQKEKEKIAAEEAEKRHREAEEINAKAKQEIEAAVKIIREGGRLNNDRIDYRVGDVGHNEPIVLFLMRRYKVGVPLRTQGWICSKLANVTIKDGRCDGLQYYKAKGAACSQRFFDCMNELVQKVIQEEAK
;
A
#
# COMPACT_ATOMS: atom_id res chain seq x y z
N MET A 1 -0.47 -36.59 -31.69
CA MET A 1 0.02 -35.25 -31.30
C MET A 1 -0.99 -34.63 -30.35
N PRO A 2 -0.59 -33.91 -29.29
CA PRO A 2 -1.54 -33.27 -28.39
C PRO A 2 -2.39 -32.24 -29.15
N GLU A 3 -3.67 -32.14 -28.82
CA GLU A 3 -4.57 -31.16 -29.45
C GLU A 3 -4.11 -29.74 -29.07
N VAL A 4 -3.70 -28.96 -30.07
CA VAL A 4 -3.27 -27.56 -29.88
C VAL A 4 -4.26 -26.64 -30.58
N LYS A 5 -4.76 -25.64 -29.87
CA LYS A 5 -5.71 -24.66 -30.38
C LYS A 5 -5.30 -23.24 -30.02
N LEU A 6 -5.69 -22.30 -30.87
CA LEU A 6 -5.62 -20.88 -30.54
C LEU A 6 -6.90 -20.52 -29.76
N MET A 7 -6.78 -20.09 -28.50
CA MET A 7 -7.91 -19.81 -27.60
C MET A 7 -7.77 -18.43 -26.93
N THR A 8 -8.86 -17.87 -26.40
CA THR A 8 -8.82 -16.58 -25.69
C THR A 8 -8.65 -16.80 -24.19
N PRO A 9 -7.51 -16.44 -23.56
CA PRO A 9 -7.45 -16.36 -22.11
C PRO A 9 -8.32 -15.22 -21.60
N LEU A 10 -8.99 -15.42 -20.47
CA LEU A 10 -9.79 -14.38 -19.83
C LEU A 10 -8.92 -13.18 -19.39
N PHE A 11 -7.67 -13.45 -19.04
CA PHE A 11 -6.70 -12.44 -18.61
C PHE A 11 -5.46 -12.44 -19.49
N ASP A 12 -4.97 -11.25 -19.86
CA ASP A 12 -3.67 -11.03 -20.50
C ASP A 12 -2.83 -10.11 -19.61
N GLY A 13 -1.62 -10.52 -19.24
CA GLY A 13 -0.75 -9.75 -18.34
C GLY A 13 -1.36 -9.45 -16.96
N GLY A 14 -2.29 -10.28 -16.48
CA GLY A 14 -2.99 -10.08 -15.20
C GLY A 14 -4.20 -9.15 -15.26
N MET A 15 -4.52 -8.60 -16.43
CA MET A 15 -5.68 -7.73 -16.66
C MET A 15 -6.72 -8.42 -17.53
N TYR A 16 -7.99 -8.03 -17.43
CA TYR A 16 -9.05 -8.57 -18.30
C TYR A 16 -8.67 -8.37 -19.77
N ASN A 17 -8.77 -9.43 -20.58
CA ASN A 17 -8.33 -9.46 -21.96
C ASN A 17 -9.33 -8.75 -22.89
N ARG A 18 -9.38 -7.42 -22.80
CA ARG A 18 -10.27 -6.56 -23.60
C ARG A 18 -10.00 -6.63 -25.10
N THR A 19 -8.77 -6.92 -25.50
CA THR A 19 -8.33 -6.93 -26.90
C THR A 19 -8.62 -8.26 -27.60
N GLY A 20 -9.09 -9.28 -26.86
CA GLY A 20 -9.32 -10.61 -27.39
C GLY A 20 -8.03 -11.30 -27.83
N ARG A 21 -6.88 -10.92 -27.24
CA ARG A 21 -5.58 -11.50 -27.57
C ARG A 21 -5.65 -13.00 -27.37
N ARG A 22 -5.23 -13.76 -28.38
CA ARG A 22 -5.29 -15.23 -28.32
C ARG A 22 -3.96 -15.81 -27.84
N MET A 23 -4.02 -16.99 -27.23
CA MET A 23 -2.86 -17.79 -26.88
C MET A 23 -2.96 -19.18 -27.50
N ARG A 24 -1.82 -19.79 -27.84
CA ARG A 24 -1.78 -21.22 -28.13
C ARG A 24 -1.94 -22.00 -26.84
N ALA A 25 -2.91 -22.89 -26.82
CA ALA A 25 -3.23 -23.75 -25.69
C ALA A 25 -3.16 -25.22 -26.11
N VAL A 26 -2.67 -26.05 -25.21
CA VAL A 26 -2.57 -27.51 -25.37
C VAL A 26 -3.63 -28.15 -24.50
N PHE A 27 -4.47 -28.99 -25.10
CA PHE A 27 -5.46 -29.77 -24.37
C PHE A 27 -4.75 -30.76 -23.45
N ILE A 28 -5.21 -30.82 -22.19
CA ILE A 28 -4.69 -31.77 -21.20
C ILE A 28 -5.63 -32.97 -21.12
N LYS A 29 -6.85 -32.73 -20.64
CA LYS A 29 -7.87 -33.77 -20.45
C LYS A 29 -9.25 -33.16 -20.21
N GLU A 30 -10.24 -34.02 -20.22
CA GLU A 30 -11.60 -33.73 -19.76
C GLU A 30 -11.83 -34.41 -18.41
N VAL A 31 -12.53 -33.72 -17.51
CA VAL A 31 -12.98 -34.28 -16.22
C VAL A 31 -14.49 -34.10 -16.10
N ALA A 32 -15.17 -35.15 -15.64
CA ALA A 32 -16.63 -35.16 -15.53
C ALA A 32 -17.08 -35.92 -14.27
N ASP A 33 -18.21 -35.51 -13.70
CA ASP A 33 -18.89 -36.16 -12.57
C ASP A 33 -20.27 -36.74 -12.94
N GLY A 34 -20.55 -36.83 -14.25
CA GLY A 34 -21.83 -37.26 -14.81
C GLY A 34 -22.86 -36.15 -14.98
N THR A 35 -22.68 -34.99 -14.34
CA THR A 35 -23.57 -33.82 -14.49
C THR A 35 -22.83 -32.64 -15.14
N THR A 36 -21.60 -32.41 -14.71
CA THR A 36 -20.76 -31.31 -15.14
C THR A 36 -19.51 -31.87 -15.80
N THR A 37 -19.08 -31.22 -16.89
CA THR A 37 -17.87 -31.59 -17.62
C THR A 37 -17.00 -30.35 -17.81
N TYR A 38 -15.71 -30.47 -17.51
CA TYR A 38 -14.72 -29.41 -17.72
C TYR A 38 -13.60 -29.88 -18.65
N ARG A 39 -13.30 -29.04 -19.64
CA ARG A 39 -12.14 -29.22 -20.52
C ARG A 39 -10.97 -28.41 -19.98
N LEU A 40 -9.85 -29.08 -19.78
CA LEU A 40 -8.66 -28.50 -19.19
C LEU A 40 -7.56 -28.32 -20.22
N TRP A 41 -6.93 -27.17 -20.13
CA TRP A 41 -5.94 -26.69 -21.07
C TRP A 41 -4.71 -26.17 -20.31
N ARG A 42 -3.58 -26.13 -20.98
CA ARG A 42 -2.40 -25.38 -20.53
C ARG A 42 -1.91 -24.46 -21.63
N LYS A 43 -1.04 -23.52 -21.29
CA LYS A 43 -0.28 -22.75 -22.27
C LYS A 43 0.66 -23.65 -23.09
N ASP A 44 0.81 -23.33 -24.36
CA ASP A 44 1.85 -23.89 -25.21
C ASP A 44 3.18 -23.12 -25.11
N GLY A 45 4.30 -23.82 -25.28
CA GLY A 45 5.64 -23.24 -25.18
C GLY A 45 6.23 -23.22 -23.77
N LYS A 46 6.77 -22.07 -23.33
CA LYS A 46 7.57 -21.97 -22.09
C LYS A 46 6.71 -22.23 -20.84
N PRO A 47 7.14 -23.13 -19.93
CA PRO A 47 6.55 -23.33 -18.61
C PRO A 47 6.41 -22.03 -17.81
N GLU A 48 5.34 -21.92 -17.02
CA GLU A 48 5.15 -20.81 -16.08
C GLU A 48 5.84 -21.05 -14.73
N ILE A 49 6.07 -22.30 -14.35
CA ILE A 49 6.74 -22.65 -13.08
C ILE A 49 8.25 -22.75 -13.31
N GLU A 50 9.03 -21.94 -12.59
CA GLU A 50 10.48 -21.87 -12.72
C GLU A 50 11.18 -23.12 -12.14
N TYR A 51 10.70 -23.60 -10.99
CA TYR A 51 11.24 -24.75 -10.27
C TYR A 51 10.17 -25.83 -10.09
N PRO A 52 9.80 -26.54 -11.17
CA PRO A 52 8.77 -27.58 -11.11
C PRO A 52 9.27 -28.79 -10.30
N ARG A 53 8.38 -29.40 -9.51
CA ARG A 53 8.71 -30.64 -8.77
C ARG A 53 8.82 -31.86 -9.68
N CYS A 54 8.02 -31.88 -10.74
CA CYS A 54 7.91 -32.96 -11.70
C CYS A 54 7.25 -32.45 -13.00
N ASP A 55 7.03 -33.32 -13.98
CA ASP A 55 6.60 -32.92 -15.32
C ASP A 55 5.20 -32.28 -15.37
N ASN A 56 4.27 -32.74 -14.54
CA ASN A 56 2.92 -32.18 -14.43
C ASN A 56 2.83 -30.96 -13.49
N ASP A 57 3.96 -30.46 -12.99
CA ASP A 57 4.07 -29.26 -12.15
C ASP A 57 4.67 -28.06 -12.90
N ARG A 58 4.66 -28.11 -14.23
CA ARG A 58 5.32 -27.10 -15.09
C ARG A 58 4.39 -25.98 -15.57
N TYR A 59 3.11 -26.30 -15.72
CA TYR A 59 2.15 -25.41 -16.38
C TYR A 59 0.90 -25.18 -15.57
N ILE A 60 0.40 -23.96 -15.61
CA ILE A 60 -0.87 -23.60 -14.97
C ILE A 60 -2.04 -24.17 -15.76
N LEU A 61 -2.95 -24.85 -15.06
CA LEU A 61 -4.20 -25.33 -15.61
C LEU A 61 -5.16 -24.18 -15.90
N HIS A 62 -5.83 -24.28 -17.04
CA HIS A 62 -6.91 -23.41 -17.44
C HIS A 62 -8.17 -24.25 -17.69
N VAL A 63 -9.31 -23.76 -17.23
CA VAL A 63 -10.62 -24.34 -17.56
C VAL A 63 -11.27 -23.54 -18.68
N GLU A 64 -11.83 -24.24 -19.66
CA GLU A 64 -12.61 -23.61 -20.73
C GLU A 64 -14.04 -23.33 -20.25
N VAL A 65 -14.44 -22.06 -20.28
CA VAL A 65 -15.79 -21.59 -19.91
C VAL A 65 -16.21 -20.48 -20.86
N ASN A 66 -17.39 -20.61 -21.49
CA ASN A 66 -17.96 -19.61 -22.40
C ASN A 66 -16.96 -19.05 -23.43
N SER A 67 -16.18 -19.95 -24.05
CA SER A 67 -15.12 -19.65 -25.05
C SER A 67 -13.86 -18.95 -24.52
N TYR A 68 -13.73 -18.79 -23.21
CA TYR A 68 -12.54 -18.27 -22.55
C TYR A 68 -11.77 -19.35 -21.79
N LEU A 69 -10.46 -19.17 -21.68
CA LEU A 69 -9.60 -19.92 -20.77
C LEU A 69 -9.45 -19.16 -19.45
N ILE A 70 -9.99 -19.73 -18.39
CA ILE A 70 -9.91 -19.19 -17.02
C ILE A 70 -8.75 -19.90 -16.30
N PRO A 71 -7.72 -19.18 -15.83
CA PRO A 71 -6.62 -19.81 -15.09
C PRO A 71 -7.11 -20.30 -13.73
N LEU A 72 -6.86 -21.58 -13.43
CA LEU A 72 -7.13 -22.15 -12.11
C LEU A 72 -6.05 -21.77 -11.08
N ARG A 73 -4.96 -21.14 -11.54
CA ARG A 73 -3.79 -20.71 -10.74
C ARG A 73 -3.09 -21.87 -10.01
N MET A 74 -3.25 -23.08 -10.52
CA MET A 74 -2.57 -24.26 -10.02
C MET A 74 -2.16 -25.18 -11.16
N THR A 75 -1.14 -25.99 -10.94
CA THR A 75 -0.67 -27.03 -11.87
C THR A 75 -1.50 -28.31 -11.73
N GLU A 76 -1.29 -29.29 -12.62
CA GLU A 76 -1.90 -30.61 -12.47
C GLU A 76 -1.39 -31.32 -11.22
N PHE A 77 -0.09 -31.23 -10.92
CA PHE A 77 0.47 -31.74 -9.68
C PHE A 77 -0.24 -31.16 -8.45
N GLN A 78 -0.38 -29.83 -8.39
CA GLN A 78 -1.08 -29.16 -7.28
C GLN A 78 -2.56 -29.52 -7.21
N MET A 79 -3.23 -29.72 -8.35
CA MET A 79 -4.63 -30.14 -8.38
C MET A 79 -4.79 -31.55 -7.77
N ILE A 80 -3.91 -32.49 -8.12
CA ILE A 80 -3.90 -33.84 -7.55
C ILE A 80 -3.68 -33.76 -6.04
N ASP A 81 -2.65 -33.02 -5.60
CA ASP A 81 -2.31 -32.89 -4.19
C ASP A 81 -3.46 -32.27 -3.38
N ASN A 82 -4.00 -31.13 -3.84
CA ASN A 82 -5.10 -30.44 -3.19
C ASN A 82 -6.38 -31.28 -3.10
N CYS A 83 -6.69 -32.06 -4.15
CA CYS A 83 -7.86 -32.92 -4.18
C CYS A 83 -7.65 -34.24 -3.42
N GLY A 84 -6.42 -34.69 -3.28
CA GLY A 84 -6.07 -36.01 -2.73
C GLY A 84 -5.65 -35.99 -1.26
N TYR A 85 -5.04 -34.91 -0.77
CA TYR A 85 -4.47 -34.83 0.59
C TYR A 85 -5.49 -35.13 1.68
N LEU A 86 -6.56 -34.34 1.78
CA LEU A 86 -7.52 -34.53 2.87
C LEU A 86 -8.24 -35.90 2.80
N PRO A 87 -8.67 -36.39 1.63
CA PRO A 87 -9.17 -37.75 1.49
C PRO A 87 -8.17 -38.83 1.92
N ALA A 88 -6.90 -38.71 1.55
CA ALA A 88 -5.86 -39.67 1.91
C ALA A 88 -5.61 -39.68 3.41
N VAL A 89 -5.58 -38.51 4.04
CA VAL A 89 -5.44 -38.38 5.50
C VAL A 89 -6.57 -39.09 6.23
N ASN A 90 -7.81 -38.89 5.78
CA ASN A 90 -8.96 -39.55 6.38
C ASN A 90 -8.95 -41.07 6.15
N GLU A 91 -8.53 -41.53 4.97
CA GLU A 91 -8.46 -42.97 4.67
C GLU A 91 -7.36 -43.68 5.49
N LEU A 92 -6.17 -43.08 5.58
CA LEU A 92 -5.01 -43.71 6.21
C LEU A 92 -5.01 -43.56 7.74
N TYR A 93 -5.52 -42.44 8.26
CA TYR A 93 -5.35 -42.07 9.67
C TYR A 93 -6.65 -41.66 10.37
N GLY A 94 -7.78 -41.65 9.66
CA GLY A 94 -9.09 -41.25 10.20
C GLY A 94 -9.25 -39.73 10.36
N SER A 95 -8.21 -38.99 10.72
CA SER A 95 -8.22 -37.54 10.83
C SER A 95 -6.82 -36.92 10.73
N LYS A 96 -6.75 -35.59 10.70
CA LYS A 96 -5.46 -34.87 10.75
C LYS A 96 -4.72 -35.11 12.06
N GLU A 97 -5.45 -35.22 13.17
CA GLU A 97 -4.92 -35.54 14.49
C GLU A 97 -4.39 -36.97 14.51
N GLY A 98 -5.12 -37.92 13.92
CA GLY A 98 -4.66 -39.30 13.74
C GLY A 98 -3.36 -39.38 12.94
N ARG A 99 -3.22 -38.58 11.87
CA ARG A 99 -1.97 -38.48 11.11
C ARG A 99 -0.81 -38.00 11.98
N VAL A 100 -1.03 -36.96 12.78
CA VAL A 100 0.01 -36.42 13.68
C VAL A 100 0.44 -37.47 14.70
N ALA A 101 -0.52 -38.14 15.35
CA ALA A 101 -0.23 -39.21 16.30
C ALA A 101 0.60 -40.33 15.66
N PHE A 102 0.17 -40.82 14.49
CA PHE A 102 0.87 -41.87 13.76
C PHE A 102 2.33 -41.50 13.43
N PHE A 103 2.58 -40.30 12.89
CA PHE A 103 3.94 -39.88 12.55
C PHE A 103 4.81 -39.59 13.79
N ASN A 104 4.21 -39.19 14.92
CA ASN A 104 4.94 -39.05 16.18
C ASN A 104 5.37 -40.41 16.72
N GLU A 105 4.48 -41.40 16.75
CA GLU A 105 4.80 -42.77 17.16
C GLU A 105 5.93 -43.38 16.32
N LEU A 106 5.92 -43.17 14.99
CA LEU A 106 7.01 -43.62 14.11
C LEU A 106 8.35 -42.99 14.46
N ARG A 107 8.38 -41.69 14.79
CA ARG A 107 9.61 -40.97 15.17
C ARG A 107 10.13 -41.41 16.53
N GLU A 108 9.24 -41.67 17.48
CA GLU A 108 9.60 -42.20 18.80
C GLU A 108 10.19 -43.60 18.68
N ARG A 109 9.63 -44.45 17.81
CA ARG A 109 10.10 -45.81 17.58
C ARG A 109 11.46 -45.89 16.89
N ASP A 110 11.63 -45.17 15.78
CA ASP A 110 12.82 -45.31 14.93
C ASP A 110 13.99 -44.43 15.39
N GLY A 111 13.71 -43.43 16.24
CA GLY A 111 14.65 -42.40 16.62
C GLY A 111 14.98 -41.43 15.48
N TRP A 112 15.53 -40.26 15.82
CA TRP A 112 15.78 -39.17 14.85
C TRP A 112 16.83 -39.50 13.76
N ASN A 113 17.61 -40.57 13.93
CA ASN A 113 18.79 -40.86 13.11
C ASN A 113 18.55 -41.90 12.00
N GLN A 114 17.39 -42.57 11.93
CA GLN A 114 17.05 -43.52 10.86
C GLN A 114 15.56 -43.48 10.48
N PRO A 115 15.12 -42.56 9.61
CA PRO A 115 13.71 -42.32 9.33
C PRO A 115 13.12 -43.29 8.29
N THR A 116 13.53 -44.57 8.25
CA THR A 116 13.09 -45.52 7.22
C THR A 116 11.56 -45.69 7.24
N SER A 117 10.96 -45.90 8.41
CA SER A 117 9.50 -46.10 8.49
C SER A 117 8.72 -44.82 8.22
N VAL A 118 9.29 -43.66 8.57
CA VAL A 118 8.72 -42.36 8.19
C VAL A 118 8.74 -42.20 6.68
N SER A 119 9.83 -42.56 6.01
CA SER A 119 9.95 -42.51 4.56
C SER A 119 8.97 -43.45 3.86
N GLU A 120 8.83 -44.69 4.34
CA GLU A 120 7.84 -45.65 3.82
C GLU A 120 6.41 -45.16 4.02
N ALA A 121 6.09 -44.61 5.19
CA ALA A 121 4.79 -44.02 5.47
C ALA A 121 4.48 -42.83 4.56
N MET A 122 5.45 -41.94 4.35
CA MET A 122 5.30 -40.80 3.44
C MET A 122 5.07 -41.25 2.00
N LYS A 123 5.81 -42.27 1.54
CA LYS A 123 5.62 -42.84 0.21
C LYS A 123 4.22 -43.43 0.04
N ARG A 124 3.73 -44.19 1.03
CA ARG A 124 2.36 -44.72 1.03
C ARG A 124 1.31 -43.61 1.04
N GLU A 125 1.53 -42.56 1.82
CA GLU A 125 0.64 -41.39 1.82
C GLU A 125 0.59 -40.74 0.43
N GLU A 126 1.74 -40.51 -0.21
CA GLU A 126 1.83 -39.95 -1.57
C GLU A 126 1.12 -40.81 -2.62
N GLU A 127 1.23 -42.15 -2.54
CA GLU A 127 0.52 -43.08 -3.42
C GLU A 127 -1.01 -42.95 -3.27
N VAL A 128 -1.51 -42.85 -2.04
CA VAL A 128 -2.95 -42.69 -1.77
C VAL A 128 -3.43 -41.29 -2.18
N ILE A 129 -2.65 -40.24 -1.92
CA ILE A 129 -2.92 -38.87 -2.39
C ILE A 129 -3.04 -38.86 -3.91
N THR A 130 -2.10 -39.48 -4.62
CA THR A 130 -2.11 -39.53 -6.08
C THR A 130 -3.34 -40.26 -6.60
N ARG A 131 -3.67 -41.42 -6.01
CA ARG A 131 -4.84 -42.23 -6.40
C ARG A 131 -6.15 -41.47 -6.20
N LEU A 132 -6.37 -40.91 -5.01
CA LEU A 132 -7.61 -40.20 -4.68
C LEU A 132 -7.67 -38.84 -5.39
N GLY A 133 -6.55 -38.13 -5.44
CA GLY A 133 -6.42 -36.83 -6.06
C GLY A 133 -6.58 -36.86 -7.58
N SER A 134 -6.36 -38.01 -8.23
CA SER A 134 -6.57 -38.17 -9.67
C SER A 134 -8.02 -38.46 -10.07
N GLN A 135 -8.94 -38.57 -9.10
CA GLN A 135 -10.36 -38.85 -9.35
C GLN A 135 -11.06 -37.65 -10.04
N PRO A 136 -11.66 -37.84 -11.24
CA PRO A 136 -12.29 -36.75 -12.01
C PRO A 136 -13.38 -35.99 -11.24
N GLU A 137 -14.19 -36.69 -10.45
CA GLU A 137 -15.28 -36.11 -9.65
C GLU A 137 -14.76 -35.10 -8.62
N ARG A 138 -13.56 -35.33 -8.06
CA ARG A 138 -12.94 -34.39 -7.12
C ARG A 138 -12.42 -33.14 -7.81
N TRP A 139 -11.89 -33.29 -9.02
CA TRP A 139 -11.48 -32.16 -9.85
C TRP A 139 -12.68 -31.29 -10.21
N VAL A 140 -13.78 -31.91 -10.65
CA VAL A 140 -15.03 -31.21 -10.97
C VAL A 140 -15.54 -30.46 -9.74
N ALA A 141 -15.61 -31.10 -8.57
CA ALA A 141 -16.03 -30.44 -7.34
C ALA A 141 -15.13 -29.26 -6.95
N SER A 142 -13.80 -29.41 -7.09
CA SER A 142 -12.82 -28.36 -6.80
C SER A 142 -12.99 -27.15 -7.74
N ILE A 143 -13.06 -27.39 -9.05
CA ILE A 143 -13.24 -26.34 -10.07
C ILE A 143 -14.59 -25.64 -9.87
N SER A 144 -15.68 -26.40 -9.70
CA SER A 144 -17.02 -25.84 -9.45
C SER A 144 -17.05 -24.96 -8.21
N LYS A 145 -16.39 -25.36 -7.12
CA LYS A 145 -16.27 -24.54 -5.90
C LYS A 145 -15.51 -23.23 -6.15
N GLN A 146 -14.43 -23.28 -6.92
CA GLN A 146 -13.66 -22.09 -7.29
C GLN A 146 -14.50 -21.13 -8.14
N LEU A 147 -15.13 -21.63 -9.22
CA LEU A 147 -15.98 -20.82 -10.09
C LEU A 147 -17.19 -20.24 -9.35
N SER A 148 -17.83 -21.02 -8.47
CA SER A 148 -18.95 -20.56 -7.65
C SER A 148 -18.56 -19.41 -6.70
N SER A 149 -17.34 -19.44 -6.17
CA SER A 149 -16.83 -18.33 -5.34
C SER A 149 -16.68 -17.04 -6.15
N HIS A 150 -16.16 -17.13 -7.37
CA HIS A 150 -16.07 -16.00 -8.29
C HIS A 150 -17.45 -15.44 -8.68
N VAL A 151 -18.42 -16.32 -8.95
CA VAL A 151 -19.81 -15.92 -9.21
C VAL A 151 -20.39 -15.11 -8.05
N LYS A 152 -20.13 -15.51 -6.79
CA LYS A 152 -20.59 -14.73 -5.62
C LYS A 152 -20.02 -13.31 -5.60
N PHE A 153 -18.73 -13.14 -5.91
CA PHE A 153 -18.09 -11.81 -5.95
C PHE A 153 -18.67 -10.93 -7.07
N TYR A 154 -18.90 -11.51 -8.25
CA TYR A 154 -19.58 -10.80 -9.33
C TYR A 154 -20.99 -10.34 -8.92
N LEU A 155 -21.81 -11.25 -8.37
CA LEU A 155 -23.19 -10.93 -7.95
C LEU A 155 -23.23 -9.87 -6.84
N GLN A 156 -22.22 -9.81 -5.98
CA GLN A 156 -22.10 -8.75 -4.97
C GLN A 156 -21.90 -7.38 -5.62
N SER A 157 -21.00 -7.28 -6.61
CA SER A 157 -20.78 -6.06 -7.40
C SER A 157 -22.02 -5.67 -8.21
N GLU A 158 -22.68 -6.64 -8.84
CA GLU A 158 -23.91 -6.41 -9.59
C GLU A 158 -25.02 -5.85 -8.67
N LYS A 159 -25.20 -6.43 -7.48
CA LYS A 159 -26.20 -5.98 -6.50
C LYS A 159 -25.98 -4.56 -6.00
N ASN A 160 -24.73 -4.11 -5.89
CA ASN A 160 -24.40 -2.78 -5.40
C ASN A 160 -24.09 -1.77 -6.52
N GLY A 161 -24.33 -2.13 -7.79
CA GLY A 161 -24.14 -1.24 -8.93
C GLY A 161 -22.68 -0.87 -9.20
N GLY A 162 -21.72 -1.71 -8.80
CA GLY A 162 -20.30 -1.47 -9.02
C GLY A 162 -19.58 -0.72 -7.89
N LEU A 163 -20.17 -0.61 -6.70
CA LEU A 163 -19.46 -0.07 -5.53
C LEU A 163 -18.30 -0.97 -5.09
N THR A 164 -18.39 -2.28 -5.33
CA THR A 164 -17.25 -3.21 -5.22
C THR A 164 -16.74 -3.61 -6.60
N HIS A 165 -15.44 -3.89 -6.72
CA HIS A 165 -14.84 -4.34 -7.98
C HIS A 165 -15.56 -5.59 -8.52
N PRO A 166 -16.02 -5.59 -9.78
CA PRO A 166 -16.70 -6.75 -10.35
C PRO A 166 -15.70 -7.86 -10.69
N ASP A 167 -16.10 -9.11 -10.46
CA ASP A 167 -15.27 -10.28 -10.73
C ASP A 167 -15.49 -10.78 -12.18
N TYR A 168 -14.46 -10.66 -13.02
CA TYR A 168 -14.52 -11.09 -14.42
C TYR A 168 -14.66 -12.61 -14.60
N VAL A 169 -14.16 -13.42 -13.67
CA VAL A 169 -14.33 -14.88 -13.71
C VAL A 169 -15.80 -15.22 -13.46
N GLY A 170 -16.40 -14.62 -12.43
CA GLY A 170 -17.81 -14.80 -12.09
C GLY A 170 -18.74 -14.34 -13.21
N ALA A 171 -18.44 -13.17 -13.79
CA ALA A 171 -19.12 -12.67 -14.97
C ALA A 171 -18.98 -13.62 -16.16
N CYS A 172 -17.77 -14.13 -16.43
CA CYS A 172 -17.52 -15.07 -17.51
C CYS A 172 -18.36 -16.33 -17.35
N VAL A 173 -18.44 -16.91 -16.13
CA VAL A 173 -19.27 -18.09 -15.85
C VAL A 173 -20.75 -17.82 -16.11
N LEU A 174 -21.25 -16.64 -15.75
CA LEU A 174 -22.65 -16.24 -15.99
C LEU A 174 -22.91 -15.69 -17.40
N ASN A 175 -21.89 -15.65 -18.27
CA ASN A 175 -21.96 -15.04 -19.60
C ASN A 175 -22.38 -13.55 -19.57
N LYS A 176 -21.88 -12.80 -18.59
CA LYS A 176 -22.18 -11.38 -18.31
C LYS A 176 -20.95 -10.47 -18.38
N LEU A 177 -20.02 -10.74 -19.29
CA LEU A 177 -18.78 -9.98 -19.40
C LEU A 177 -19.01 -8.51 -19.81
N ASP A 178 -20.03 -8.25 -20.63
CA ASP A 178 -20.38 -6.89 -21.05
C ASP A 178 -20.95 -6.07 -19.88
N GLU A 179 -21.79 -6.66 -19.04
CA GLU A 179 -22.28 -6.04 -17.80
C GLU A 179 -21.13 -5.82 -16.81
N CYS A 180 -20.21 -6.78 -16.69
CA CYS A 180 -19.03 -6.66 -15.84
C CYS A 180 -18.15 -5.46 -16.24
N MET A 181 -17.98 -5.21 -17.54
CA MET A 181 -17.23 -4.03 -18.00
C MET A 181 -17.90 -2.73 -17.55
N LYS A 182 -19.22 -2.61 -17.69
CA LYS A 182 -19.99 -1.43 -17.23
C LYS A 182 -19.86 -1.23 -15.71
N LEU A 183 -19.97 -2.30 -14.94
CA LEU A 183 -19.75 -2.26 -13.48
C LEU A 183 -18.33 -1.85 -13.13
N SER A 184 -17.33 -2.27 -13.93
CA SER A 184 -15.93 -1.93 -13.70
C SER A 184 -15.66 -0.45 -13.95
N GLU A 185 -16.32 0.16 -14.92
CA GLU A 185 -16.26 1.60 -15.20
C GLU A 185 -16.92 2.39 -14.05
N ALA A 186 -18.13 2.00 -13.64
CA ALA A 186 -18.82 2.60 -12.49
C ALA A 186 -17.97 2.53 -11.20
N HIS A 187 -17.28 1.40 -10.98
CA HIS A 187 -16.38 1.24 -9.85
C HIS A 187 -15.18 2.20 -9.90
N GLN A 188 -14.58 2.38 -11.08
CA GLN A 188 -13.47 3.31 -11.27
C GLN A 188 -13.90 4.75 -11.01
N GLU A 189 -15.08 5.16 -11.49
CA GLU A 189 -15.64 6.49 -11.20
C GLU A 189 -15.91 6.69 -9.72
N TYR A 190 -16.46 5.68 -9.03
CA TYR A 190 -16.69 5.73 -7.59
C TYR A 190 -15.37 5.93 -6.82
N ILE A 191 -14.34 5.14 -7.13
CA ILE A 191 -13.01 5.28 -6.49
C ILE A 191 -12.43 6.68 -6.74
N GLN A 192 -12.58 7.20 -7.96
CA GLN A 192 -12.05 8.52 -8.31
C GLN A 192 -12.74 9.63 -7.51
N LYS A 193 -14.07 9.60 -7.42
CA LYS A 193 -14.85 10.56 -6.62
C LYS A 193 -14.50 10.49 -5.13
N GLU A 194 -14.32 9.29 -4.59
CA GLU A 194 -13.97 9.13 -3.18
C GLU A 194 -12.55 9.66 -2.89
N LYS A 195 -11.59 9.43 -3.80
CA LYS A 195 -10.24 10.01 -3.70
C LYS A 195 -10.26 11.53 -3.77
N GLU A 196 -11.05 12.11 -4.67
CA GLU A 196 -11.21 13.56 -4.80
C GLU A 196 -11.81 14.17 -3.54
N LYS A 197 -12.83 13.52 -2.96
CA LYS A 197 -13.44 13.95 -1.70
C LYS A 197 -12.44 13.93 -0.55
N ILE A 198 -11.69 12.83 -0.37
CA ILE A 198 -10.65 12.72 0.66
C ILE A 198 -9.58 13.80 0.46
N ALA A 199 -9.12 14.00 -0.78
CA ALA A 199 -8.12 15.02 -1.09
C ALA A 199 -8.64 16.45 -0.82
N ALA A 200 -9.91 16.73 -1.10
CA ALA A 200 -10.54 18.01 -0.81
C ALA A 200 -10.66 18.26 0.70
N GLU A 201 -11.10 17.27 1.47
CA GLU A 201 -11.18 17.35 2.94
C GLU A 201 -9.78 17.57 3.56
N GLU A 202 -8.75 16.86 3.07
CA GLU A 202 -7.37 17.06 3.49
C GLU A 202 -6.81 18.43 3.09
N ALA A 203 -7.17 18.95 1.92
CA ALA A 203 -6.78 20.29 1.47
C ALA A 203 -7.44 21.38 2.34
N GLU A 204 -8.73 21.26 2.63
CA GLU A 204 -9.46 22.19 3.50
C GLU A 204 -8.91 22.17 4.93
N LYS A 205 -8.60 20.98 5.46
CA LYS A 205 -7.95 20.85 6.78
C LYS A 205 -6.59 21.54 6.79
N ARG A 206 -5.74 21.31 5.79
CA ARG A 206 -4.43 21.97 5.67
C ARG A 206 -4.55 23.48 5.53
N HIS A 207 -5.56 23.98 4.82
CA HIS A 207 -5.83 25.41 4.69
C HIS A 207 -6.18 26.02 6.04
N ARG A 208 -7.13 25.42 6.78
CA ARG A 208 -7.52 25.90 8.12
C ARG A 208 -6.35 25.91 9.10
N GLU A 209 -5.55 24.83 9.13
CA GLU A 209 -4.34 24.78 9.96
C GLU A 209 -3.34 25.90 9.59
N ALA A 210 -3.17 26.19 8.30
CA ALA A 210 -2.29 27.26 7.85
C ALA A 210 -2.81 28.65 8.25
N GLU A 211 -4.12 28.89 8.17
CA GLU A 211 -4.76 30.13 8.61
C GLU A 211 -4.59 30.34 10.12
N GLU A 212 -4.79 29.30 10.93
CA GLU A 212 -4.61 29.37 12.38
C GLU A 212 -3.16 29.69 12.77
N ILE A 213 -2.19 29.00 12.15
CA ILE A 213 -0.75 29.26 12.36
C ILE A 213 -0.43 30.71 11.99
N ASN A 214 -0.88 31.18 10.83
CA ASN A 214 -0.59 32.53 10.35
C ASN A 214 -1.30 33.62 11.17
N ALA A 215 -2.51 33.36 11.67
CA ALA A 215 -3.21 34.27 12.56
C ALA A 215 -2.45 34.44 13.89
N LYS A 216 -1.95 33.34 14.47
CA LYS A 216 -1.11 33.38 15.67
C LYS A 216 0.20 34.12 15.42
N ALA A 217 0.89 33.81 14.32
CA ALA A 217 2.12 34.50 13.93
C ALA A 217 1.89 36.02 13.80
N LYS A 218 0.78 36.42 13.17
CA LYS A 218 0.40 37.84 13.04
C LYS A 218 0.25 38.52 14.40
N GLN A 219 -0.42 37.87 15.36
CA GLN A 219 -0.57 38.41 16.73
C GLN A 219 0.79 38.55 17.43
N GLU A 220 1.66 37.55 17.33
CA GLU A 220 3.01 37.58 17.92
C GLU A 220 3.88 38.69 17.29
N ILE A 221 3.80 38.85 15.97
CA ILE A 221 4.49 39.91 15.23
C ILE A 221 4.00 41.30 15.66
N GLU A 222 2.68 41.50 15.74
CA GLU A 222 2.07 42.77 16.17
C GLU A 222 2.45 43.12 17.61
N ALA A 223 2.43 42.14 18.52
CA ALA A 223 2.87 42.32 19.90
C ALA A 223 4.35 42.69 19.99
N ALA A 224 5.22 42.04 19.21
CA ALA A 224 6.64 42.36 19.17
C ALA A 224 6.92 43.75 18.59
N VAL A 225 6.22 44.15 17.53
CA VAL A 225 6.28 45.51 16.97
C VAL A 225 5.84 46.53 18.02
N LYS A 226 4.76 46.26 18.76
CA LYS A 226 4.31 47.12 19.86
C LYS A 226 5.37 47.30 20.96
N ILE A 227 6.01 46.21 21.39
CA ILE A 227 7.12 46.26 22.37
C ILE A 227 8.29 47.11 21.85
N ILE A 228 8.60 47.02 20.55
CA ILE A 228 9.65 47.85 19.95
C ILE A 228 9.30 49.34 19.99
N ARG A 229 8.03 49.69 19.76
CA ARG A 229 7.56 51.08 19.76
C ARG A 229 7.52 51.67 21.17
N GLU A 230 6.84 50.98 22.08
CA GLU A 230 6.57 51.47 23.44
C GLU A 230 7.77 51.30 24.38
N GLY A 231 8.73 50.45 24.00
CA GLY A 231 9.81 49.99 24.86
C GLY A 231 9.40 48.80 25.73
N GLY A 232 10.39 48.10 26.27
CA GLY A 232 10.19 46.90 27.07
C GLY A 232 11.12 45.76 26.67
N ARG A 233 10.80 44.56 27.14
CA ARG A 233 11.59 43.34 26.88
C ARG A 233 10.95 42.52 25.76
N LEU A 234 11.66 42.38 24.65
CA LEU A 234 11.29 41.51 23.54
C LEU A 234 12.06 40.18 23.62
N ASN A 235 11.33 39.08 23.83
CA ASN A 235 11.93 37.75 23.73
C ASN A 235 12.17 37.37 22.28
N ASN A 236 13.26 36.65 22.02
CA ASN A 236 13.62 36.16 20.70
C ASN A 236 13.03 34.77 20.43
N ASP A 237 11.73 34.63 20.73
CA ASP A 237 11.01 33.38 20.53
C ASP A 237 10.86 33.08 19.04
N ARG A 238 10.72 31.80 18.71
CA ARG A 238 10.54 31.36 17.31
C ARG A 238 9.07 31.49 16.95
N ILE A 239 8.80 32.04 15.78
CA ILE A 239 7.46 32.13 15.21
C ILE A 239 7.31 31.09 14.10
N ASP A 240 6.16 30.43 14.08
CA ASP A 240 5.75 29.52 13.02
C ASP A 240 4.80 30.24 12.08
N TYR A 241 5.06 30.19 10.77
CA TYR A 241 4.17 30.75 9.75
C TYR A 241 4.25 29.93 8.47
N ARG A 242 3.25 30.04 7.60
CA ARG A 242 3.17 29.36 6.30
C ARG A 242 3.07 30.33 5.14
N VAL A 243 3.79 30.03 4.06
CA VAL A 243 3.68 30.71 2.75
C VAL A 243 3.37 29.64 1.71
N GLY A 244 2.14 29.66 1.19
CA GLY A 244 1.62 28.53 0.43
C GLY A 244 1.68 27.25 1.26
N ASP A 245 2.24 26.18 0.70
CA ASP A 245 2.41 24.89 1.38
C ASP A 245 3.68 24.80 2.23
N VAL A 246 4.53 25.83 2.25
CA VAL A 246 5.82 25.79 2.96
C VAL A 246 5.68 26.36 4.35
N GLY A 247 6.02 25.54 5.35
CA GLY A 247 6.17 25.96 6.74
C GLY A 247 7.52 26.64 6.97
N HIS A 248 7.48 27.76 7.69
CA HIS A 248 8.63 28.54 8.12
C HIS A 248 8.65 28.64 9.63
N ASN A 249 9.86 28.59 10.18
CA ASN A 249 10.08 28.69 11.61
C ASN A 249 11.40 29.47 11.83
N GLU A 250 11.31 30.67 12.39
CA GLU A 250 12.49 31.51 12.64
C GLU A 250 12.32 32.42 13.86
N PRO A 251 13.42 32.94 14.46
CA PRO A 251 13.33 33.85 15.59
C PRO A 251 12.68 35.19 15.21
N ILE A 252 11.79 35.69 16.06
CA ILE A 252 10.98 36.88 15.79
C ILE A 252 11.82 38.13 15.50
N VAL A 253 12.98 38.30 16.16
CA VAL A 253 13.86 39.44 15.91
C VAL A 253 14.42 39.40 14.49
N LEU A 254 14.81 38.22 14.01
CA LEU A 254 15.33 38.07 12.65
C LEU A 254 14.23 38.26 11.60
N PHE A 255 13.03 37.72 11.86
CA PHE A 255 11.86 37.95 11.02
C PHE A 255 11.57 39.44 10.86
N LEU A 256 11.54 40.20 11.97
CA LEU A 256 11.30 41.64 11.95
C LEU A 256 12.42 42.38 11.20
N MET A 257 13.68 42.05 11.43
CA MET A 257 14.80 42.63 10.68
C MET A 257 14.63 42.44 9.16
N ARG A 258 14.17 41.27 8.71
CA ARG A 258 13.86 41.03 7.28
C ARG A 258 12.65 41.83 6.81
N ARG A 259 11.56 41.86 7.58
CA ARG A 259 10.34 42.62 7.29
C ARG A 259 10.63 44.11 7.07
N TYR A 260 11.44 44.70 7.94
CA TYR A 260 11.84 46.12 7.85
C TYR A 260 13.12 46.35 7.03
N LYS A 261 13.56 45.35 6.26
CA LYS A 261 14.71 45.45 5.34
C LYS A 261 15.99 45.97 6.02
N VAL A 262 16.27 45.51 7.22
CA VAL A 262 17.51 45.80 7.96
C VAL A 262 18.62 44.89 7.43
N GLY A 263 19.77 45.49 7.08
CA GLY A 263 20.91 44.76 6.52
C GLY A 263 21.69 44.00 7.59
N VAL A 264 21.30 42.75 7.88
CA VAL A 264 21.96 41.93 8.90
C VAL A 264 23.02 41.01 8.30
N PRO A 265 24.32 41.15 8.67
CA PRO A 265 25.37 40.24 8.19
C PRO A 265 25.11 38.78 8.61
N LEU A 266 25.51 37.82 7.76
CA LEU A 266 25.26 36.37 8.00
C LEU A 266 25.75 35.89 9.38
N ARG A 267 26.91 36.36 9.83
CA ARG A 267 27.45 36.02 11.16
C ARG A 267 26.54 36.50 12.29
N THR A 268 25.93 37.67 12.15
CA THR A 268 24.98 38.22 13.11
C THR A 268 23.65 37.47 13.06
N GLN A 269 23.17 37.08 11.86
CA GLN A 269 21.98 36.23 11.74
C GLN A 269 22.16 34.89 12.47
N GLY A 270 23.30 34.21 12.25
CA GLY A 270 23.62 32.97 12.95
C GLY A 270 23.71 33.14 14.47
N TRP A 271 24.21 34.29 14.94
CA TRP A 271 24.26 34.63 16.37
C TRP A 271 22.86 34.85 16.96
N ILE A 272 21.97 35.57 16.26
CA ILE A 272 20.57 35.76 16.66
C ILE A 272 19.86 34.41 16.78
N CYS A 273 20.01 33.54 15.77
CA CYS A 273 19.35 32.23 15.74
C CYS A 273 19.79 31.28 16.86
N SER A 274 21.05 31.35 17.29
CA SER A 274 21.63 30.35 18.20
C SER A 274 21.84 30.84 19.63
N LYS A 275 21.91 32.16 19.85
CA LYS A 275 22.36 32.71 21.15
C LYS A 275 21.45 33.77 21.74
N LEU A 276 20.81 34.62 20.94
CA LEU A 276 19.98 35.70 21.47
C LEU A 276 18.75 35.13 22.18
N ALA A 277 18.58 35.50 23.46
CA ALA A 277 17.42 35.11 24.25
C ALA A 277 16.35 36.21 24.27
N ASN A 278 16.76 37.46 24.51
CA ASN A 278 15.87 38.61 24.50
C ASN A 278 16.66 39.93 24.38
N VAL A 279 15.93 41.00 24.08
CA VAL A 279 16.43 42.37 23.97
C VAL A 279 15.58 43.28 24.83
N THR A 280 16.21 44.24 25.50
CA THR A 280 15.53 45.32 26.21
C THR A 280 15.64 46.60 25.41
N ILE A 281 14.49 47.23 25.16
CA ILE A 281 14.34 48.45 24.38
C ILE A 281 13.90 49.56 25.33
N LYS A 282 14.60 50.69 25.29
CA LYS A 282 14.34 51.84 26.13
C LYS A 282 14.72 53.12 25.39
N ASP A 283 13.91 54.17 25.53
CA ASP A 283 14.16 55.50 24.95
C ASP A 283 14.45 55.45 23.44
N GLY A 284 13.71 54.63 22.68
CA GLY A 284 13.83 54.52 21.22
C GLY A 284 15.11 53.84 20.71
N ARG A 285 15.81 53.07 21.57
CA ARG A 285 17.02 52.31 21.21
C ARG A 285 17.15 50.99 21.97
N CYS A 286 18.01 50.12 21.49
CA CYS A 286 18.42 48.90 22.18
C CYS A 286 19.29 49.27 23.39
N ASP A 287 18.78 49.02 24.60
CA ASP A 287 19.45 49.34 25.88
C ASP A 287 20.35 48.18 26.34
N GLY A 288 19.87 46.94 26.16
CA GLY A 288 20.60 45.74 26.56
C GLY A 288 20.03 44.48 25.94
N LEU A 289 20.70 43.35 26.15
CA LEU A 289 20.25 42.03 25.67
C LEU A 289 20.67 40.92 26.63
N GLN A 290 19.98 39.79 26.55
CA GLN A 290 20.40 38.54 27.18
C GLN A 290 20.67 37.49 26.10
N TYR A 291 21.71 36.70 26.29
CA TYR A 291 22.09 35.64 25.36
C TYR A 291 22.65 34.43 26.13
N TYR A 292 22.47 33.24 25.56
CA TYR A 292 23.01 32.01 26.12
C TYR A 292 24.53 31.97 25.94
N LYS A 293 25.27 31.83 27.05
CA LYS A 293 26.73 31.69 27.03
C LYS A 293 27.12 30.23 26.85
N ALA A 294 27.70 29.92 25.69
CA ALA A 294 28.61 28.77 25.53
C ALA A 294 30.07 29.23 25.74
N LYS A 295 30.99 28.29 25.99
CA LYS A 295 32.42 28.58 26.20
C LYS A 295 32.98 29.35 24.98
N GLY A 296 33.50 30.56 25.20
CA GLY A 296 34.03 31.44 24.13
C GLY A 296 33.01 32.29 23.37
N ALA A 297 31.75 32.37 23.81
CA ALA A 297 30.74 33.21 23.16
C ALA A 297 30.90 34.70 23.52
N ALA A 298 31.34 35.52 22.55
CA ALA A 298 31.31 36.98 22.65
C ALA A 298 29.94 37.55 22.23
N CYS A 299 29.56 38.68 22.84
CA CYS A 299 28.42 39.48 22.41
C CYS A 299 28.71 40.08 21.02
N SER A 300 27.71 40.10 20.13
CA SER A 300 27.86 40.71 18.81
C SER A 300 27.66 42.22 18.92
N GLN A 301 28.73 43.02 18.79
CA GLN A 301 28.60 44.48 18.78
C GLN A 301 27.73 44.94 17.60
N ARG A 302 27.88 44.28 16.44
CA ARG A 302 27.12 44.57 15.22
C ARG A 302 25.61 44.32 15.38
N PHE A 303 25.20 43.51 16.37
CA PHE A 303 23.78 43.31 16.66
C PHE A 303 23.11 44.60 17.13
N PHE A 304 23.76 45.39 17.98
CA PHE A 304 23.21 46.65 18.47
C PHE A 304 22.93 47.63 17.33
N ASP A 305 23.84 47.74 16.35
CA ASP A 305 23.62 48.57 15.16
C ASP A 305 22.36 48.14 14.40
N CYS A 306 22.24 46.84 14.10
CA CYS A 306 21.09 46.29 13.39
C CYS A 306 19.77 46.45 14.18
N MET A 307 19.82 46.25 15.50
CA MET A 307 18.64 46.38 16.35
C MET A 307 18.20 47.84 16.48
N ASN A 308 19.14 48.78 16.61
CA ASN A 308 18.82 50.21 16.61
C ASN A 308 18.22 50.64 15.26
N GLU A 309 18.74 50.16 14.13
CA GLU A 309 18.15 50.40 12.81
C GLU A 309 16.72 49.86 12.72
N LEU A 310 16.47 48.65 13.23
CA LEU A 310 15.13 48.07 13.30
C LEU A 310 14.18 48.95 14.12
N VAL A 311 14.58 49.35 15.33
CA VAL A 311 13.76 50.21 16.22
C VAL A 311 13.39 51.51 15.51
N GLN A 312 14.36 52.16 14.86
CA GLN A 312 14.11 53.40 14.13
C GLN A 312 13.13 53.21 12.97
N LYS A 313 13.27 52.14 12.18
CA LYS A 313 12.35 51.86 11.07
C LYS A 313 10.92 51.54 11.54
N VAL A 314 10.79 50.81 12.65
CA VAL A 314 9.49 50.48 13.25
C VAL A 314 8.77 51.75 13.74
N ILE A 315 9.51 52.68 14.37
CA ILE A 315 8.96 53.96 14.84
C ILE A 315 8.59 54.88 13.67
N GLN A 316 9.42 54.91 12.61
CA GLN A 316 9.16 55.74 11.42
C GLN A 316 7.94 55.30 10.60
N GLU A 317 7.58 54.01 10.64
CA GLU A 317 6.38 53.48 9.96
C GLU A 317 5.08 54.00 10.59
N GLU A 318 5.08 54.32 11.89
CA GLU A 318 3.91 54.84 12.62
C GLU A 318 3.63 56.33 12.35
N ALA A 319 4.65 57.09 11.93
CA ALA A 319 4.53 58.52 11.64
C ALA A 319 3.94 58.82 10.24
N LYS A 320 3.53 57.79 9.49
CA LYS A 320 2.92 57.86 8.16
C LYS A 320 1.48 57.35 8.19
#